data_AF-A0A970ATQ6-F1
#
_entry.id   AF-A0A970ATQ6-F1
#
_cell.length_a   1.000
_cell.length_b   1.000
_cell.length_c   1.000
_cell.angle_alpha   90.00
_cell.angle_beta   90.00
_cell.angle_gamma   90.00
#
_symmetry.space_group_name_H-M   'P 1'
#
loop_
_entity.id
_entity.type
_entity.pdbx_description
1 polymer ?
#
loop_
_entity_poly.entity_id
_entity_poly.type
_entity_poly.pdbx_seq_one_letter_code
_entity_poly.pdbx_strand_id
1 'polypeptide(L)' 'MTRRIFIDADACPVKAEAERVATRHGIRMVLVSNGGIRPSQNPLVESVFVA' A
#
# COMPACT_ATOMS: atom_id res chain seq x y z
N MET A 1 -14.44 -13.24 -3.76
CA MET A 1 -14.20 -11.79 -3.98
C MET A 1 -12.82 -11.43 -3.44
N THR A 2 -11.90 -10.99 -4.29
CA THR A 2 -10.55 -10.59 -3.88
C THR A 2 -10.62 -9.17 -3.32
N ARG A 3 -10.58 -9.02 -2.00
CA ARG A 3 -10.56 -7.70 -1.35
C ARG A 3 -9.20 -7.03 -1.59
N ARG A 4 -9.24 -5.74 -1.95
CA ARG A 4 -8.08 -4.86 -2.11
C ARG A 4 -8.34 -3.58 -1.33
N ILE A 5 -7.28 -2.99 -0.78
CA ILE A 5 -7.31 -1.66 -0.17
C ILE A 5 -6.37 -0.74 -0.94
N PHE A 6 -6.77 0.52 -1.08
CA PHE A 6 -5.97 1.57 -1.69
C PHE A 6 -5.55 2.53 -0.59
N ILE A 7 -4.26 2.81 -0.51
CA ILE A 7 -3.66 3.69 0.49
C ILE A 7 -2.99 4.83 -0.26
N ASP A 8 -3.46 6.05 0.00
CA ASP A 8 -2.70 7.24 -0.35
C ASP A 8 -1.38 7.22 0.44
N ALA A 9 -0.29 7.36 -0.27
CA ALA A 9 1.05 7.19 0.24
C ALA A 9 1.74 8.53 0.48
N ASP A 10 1.18 9.62 -0.05
CA ASP A 10 1.70 10.96 0.10
C ASP A 10 1.36 11.44 1.52
N ALA A 11 2.40 11.62 2.34
CA ALA A 11 2.31 12.03 3.74
C ALA A 11 1.46 11.15 4.68
N CYS A 12 1.08 9.92 4.30
CA CYS A 12 0.29 9.03 5.16
C CYS A 12 1.10 8.55 6.39
N PRO A 13 0.72 8.95 7.62
CA PRO A 13 1.49 8.64 8.83
C PRO A 13 1.34 7.18 9.26
N VAL A 14 0.37 6.46 8.71
CA VAL A 14 0.00 5.09 9.11
C VAL A 14 0.27 4.06 8.01
N LYS A 15 1.06 4.39 6.98
CA LYS A 15 1.39 3.47 5.87
C LYS A 15 1.93 2.10 6.35
N ALA A 16 2.86 2.12 7.31
CA ALA A 16 3.44 0.88 7.84
C ALA A 16 2.42 0.03 8.61
N GLU A 17 1.52 0.68 9.34
CA GLU A 17 0.44 -0.01 10.07
C GLU A 17 -0.60 -0.59 9.10
N ALA A 18 -0.97 0.16 8.05
CA ALA A 18 -1.85 -0.32 7.00
C ALA A 18 -1.27 -1.56 6.30
N GLU A 19 0.02 -1.55 5.98
CA GLU A 19 0.72 -2.72 5.43
C GLU A 19 0.66 -3.92 6.39
N ARG A 20 0.95 -3.72 7.68
CA ARG A 20 0.90 -4.77 8.70
C ARG A 20 -0.50 -5.39 8.81
N VAL A 21 -1.54 -4.56 8.79
CA VAL A 21 -2.93 -5.00 8.85
C VAL A 21 -3.33 -5.75 7.57
N ALA A 22 -2.95 -5.24 6.38
CA ALA A 22 -3.21 -5.90 5.10
C ALA A 22 -2.58 -7.30 5.06
N THR A 23 -1.33 -7.40 5.53
CA THR A 23 -0.59 -8.66 5.62
C THR A 23 -1.27 -9.66 6.54
N ARG A 24 -1.67 -9.24 7.74
CA ARG A 24 -2.36 -10.09 8.72
C ARG A 24 -3.65 -10.69 8.15
N HIS A 25 -4.34 -9.96 7.29
CA HIS A 25 -5.62 -10.39 6.71
C HIS A 25 -5.49 -11.00 5.31
N GLY A 26 -4.27 -11.12 4.76
CA GLY A 26 -4.05 -11.62 3.40
C GLY A 26 -4.71 -10.75 2.32
N ILE A 27 -4.88 -9.46 2.58
CA ILE A 27 -5.52 -8.49 1.68
C ILE A 27 -4.44 -7.80 0.87
N ARG A 28 -4.64 -7.70 -0.45
CA ARG A 28 -3.74 -6.94 -1.33
C ARG A 28 -3.88 -5.44 -1.05
N MET A 29 -2.76 -4.76 -0.84
CA MET A 29 -2.67 -3.31 -0.65
C MET A 29 -2.07 -2.66 -1.90
N VAL A 30 -2.73 -1.62 -2.41
CA VAL A 30 -2.21 -0.77 -3.47
C VAL A 30 -1.83 0.57 -2.86
N LEU A 31 -0.55 0.88 -2.91
CA LEU A 31 0.05 2.09 -2.38
C LEU A 31 0.15 3.13 -3.52
N VAL A 32 -0.66 4.18 -3.46
CA VAL A 32 -0.80 5.17 -4.54
C VAL A 32 -0.06 6.45 -4.18
N SER A 33 0.74 6.99 -5.10
CA SER A 33 1.53 8.21 -4.88
C SER A 33 1.69 9.02 -6.15
N ASN A 34 1.88 10.33 -6.01
CA ASN A 34 2.29 11.20 -7.11
C ASN A 34 3.77 11.03 -7.50
N GLY A 35 4.57 10.27 -6.73
CA GLY A 35 5.98 9.99 -7.06
C GLY A 35 6.86 9.73 -5.84
N GLY A 36 8.08 9.26 -6.07
CA GLY A 36 9.14 9.34 -5.05
C GLY A 36 8.95 8.43 -3.82
N ILE A 37 8.32 7.26 -3.97
CA ILE A 37 8.16 6.30 -2.87
C ILE A 37 9.03 5.07 -3.08
N ARG A 38 9.78 4.71 -2.03
CA ARG A 38 10.48 3.43 -1.95
C ARG A 38 9.47 2.29 -1.94
N PRO A 39 9.51 1.34 -2.90
CA PRO A 39 8.61 0.20 -2.90
C PRO A 39 8.73 -0.65 -1.63
N SER A 40 7.61 -1.23 -1.20
CA SER A 40 7.59 -2.23 -0.13
C SER A 40 8.17 -3.57 -0.62
N GLN A 41 8.82 -4.32 0.26
CA GLN A 41 9.30 -5.68 -0.03
C GLN A 41 8.20 -6.74 0.16
N ASN A 42 7.05 -6.33 0.67
CA ASN A 42 5.95 -7.22 0.97
C ASN A 42 5.20 -7.64 -0.30
N PRO A 43 5.04 -8.94 -0.59
CA PRO A 43 4.41 -9.43 -1.82
C PRO A 43 2.92 -9.10 -1.94
N LEU A 44 2.28 -8.66 -0.85
CA LEU A 44 0.89 -8.20 -0.86
C LEU A 44 0.76 -6.70 -1.18
N VAL A 45 1.87 -5.99 -1.34
CA VAL A 45 1.89 -4.54 -1.57
C VAL A 45 2.34 -4.24 -3.00
N GLU A 46 1.53 -3.48 -3.71
CA GLU A 46 1.83 -2.96 -5.04
C GLU A 46 1.99 -1.44 -4.94
N SER A 47 3.03 -0.86 -5.54
CA SER A 47 3.20 0.60 -5.62
C SER A 47 2.74 1.10 -6.98
N VAL A 48 1.83 2.07 -6.99
CA VAL A 48 1.26 2.69 -8.20
C VAL A 48 1.55 4.19 -8.17
N PHE A 49 2.14 4.68 -9.25
CA PHE A 49 2.42 6.11 -9.43
C PHE A 49 1.37 6.72 -10.35
N VAL A 50 0.84 7.89 -9.98
CA VAL A 50 -0.18 8.63 -10.72
C VAL A 50 0.32 10.07 -11.01
N ALA A 51 -0.29 10.74 -11.98
CA ALA A 51 0.07 12.07 -12.48
C ALA A 51 -1.05 13.09 -12.24
#